data_AF-A0A7C4SHC2-F1
#
_entry.id   AF-A0A7C4SHC2-F1
#
_cell.length_a   1.000
_cell.length_b   1.000
_cell.length_c   1.000
_cell.angle_alpha   90.00
_cell.angle_beta   90.00
_cell.angle_gamma   90.00
#
_symmetry.space_group_name_H-M   'P 1'
#
loop_
_entity.id
_entity.type
_entity.pdbx_description
1 polymer ?
#
loop_
_entity_poly.entity_id
_entity_poly.type
_entity_poly.pdbx_seq_one_letter_code
_entity_poly.pdbx_strand_id
1 'polypeptide(L)'
;MLFCYLLSEVSAKKRKVMRFIMLTFALTYSLNLGMALAFDFKLAPEARTSMMTMMLVPAFSAITLKMFFEKDSDIYFKTFREKTRLFFYFFLFYFVVFLILSIASWISPHYAELADTLTFAMTSLGLLFLVALRFMMGGDAFRKAGLSFGSPKYYLMFGSLLVLLYGGMAWLNCNFGLGTPIKLEELLAPQGAEASEIMGALILMGVQLIVISPFITLLVTFGEEYGWRGYLQTELTGILGKVKAVLLVGLIWGIWHAPVIAMGHNYPGYPVEGIFLMTAYTVTLSVLFGLAFLKSGSVWLASYMHGVNNQSASFFYALYCMPAHPILSFGIGLYGVAIFAIVAVLLLRSRAWK
;
A
#
# COMPACT_ATOMS: atom_id res chain seq x y z
N MET A 1 34.10 16.81 19.64
CA MET A 1 34.20 15.70 18.67
C MET A 1 32.86 14.97 18.51
N LEU A 2 32.23 14.49 19.59
CA LEU A 2 30.93 13.79 19.56
C LEU A 2 29.78 14.63 18.94
N PHE A 3 29.68 15.91 19.28
CA PHE A 3 28.65 16.81 18.74
C PHE A 3 28.76 17.01 17.22
N CYS A 4 29.97 17.23 16.70
CA CYS A 4 30.21 17.35 15.26
C CYS A 4 29.91 16.04 14.51
N TYR A 5 30.24 14.89 15.13
CA TYR A 5 29.91 13.58 14.58
C TYR A 5 28.39 13.38 14.47
N LEU A 6 27.65 13.64 15.55
CA LEU A 6 26.18 13.56 15.56
C LEU A 6 25.54 14.48 14.52
N LEU A 7 26.01 15.72 14.38
CA LEU A 7 25.55 16.64 13.34
C LEU A 7 25.83 16.11 11.92
N SER A 8 26.99 15.47 11.72
CA SER A 8 27.37 14.86 10.45
C SER A 8 26.49 13.66 10.07
N GLU A 9 26.12 12.83 11.06
CA GLU A 9 25.22 11.68 10.86
C GLU A 9 23.80 12.14 10.53
N VAL A 10 23.27 13.11 11.28
CA VAL A 10 21.95 13.69 11.00
C VAL A 10 21.92 14.32 9.61
N SER A 11 23.00 15.00 9.21
CA SER A 11 23.17 15.55 7.86
C SER A 11 23.17 14.46 6.78
N ALA A 12 23.83 13.33 7.03
CA ALA A 12 23.84 12.18 6.12
C ALA A 12 22.45 11.56 5.96
N LYS A 13 21.72 11.31 7.05
CA LYS A 13 20.34 10.79 7.00
C LYS A 13 19.39 11.72 6.26
N LYS A 14 19.50 13.03 6.47
CA LYS A 14 18.72 14.03 5.70
C LYS A 14 18.98 13.91 4.20
N ARG A 15 20.23 13.72 3.77
CA ARG A 15 20.55 13.50 2.34
C ARG A 15 19.92 12.22 1.79
N LYS A 16 19.93 11.13 2.55
CA LYS A 16 19.27 9.86 2.18
C LYS A 16 17.77 10.05 1.96
N VAL A 17 17.09 10.64 2.94
CA VAL A 17 15.65 10.97 2.87
C VAL A 17 15.34 11.83 1.65
N MET A 18 16.11 12.89 1.41
CA MET A 18 15.89 13.78 0.27
C MET A 18 16.06 13.07 -1.07
N ARG A 19 17.09 12.22 -1.23
CA ARG A 19 17.28 11.43 -2.47
C ARG A 19 16.14 10.45 -2.71
N PHE A 20 15.68 9.78 -1.66
CA PHE A 20 14.53 8.88 -1.74
C PHE A 20 13.27 9.62 -2.17
N ILE A 21 12.92 10.72 -1.50
CA ILE A 21 11.73 11.52 -1.85
C ILE A 21 11.83 12.02 -3.29
N MET A 22 12.97 12.59 -3.71
CA MET A 22 13.14 13.07 -5.08
C MET A 22 12.97 11.95 -6.11
N LEU A 23 13.61 10.81 -5.92
CA LEU A 23 13.52 9.69 -6.86
C LEU A 23 12.11 9.11 -6.92
N THR A 24 11.48 8.89 -5.76
CA THR A 24 10.12 8.34 -5.67
C THR A 24 9.09 9.28 -6.30
N PHE A 25 9.15 10.57 -5.99
CA PHE A 25 8.22 11.55 -6.57
C PHE A 25 8.48 11.74 -8.06
N ALA A 26 9.73 11.86 -8.50
CA ALA A 26 10.05 12.03 -9.92
C ALA A 26 9.55 10.85 -10.76
N LEU A 27 9.74 9.61 -10.29
CA LEU A 27 9.27 8.41 -11.01
C LEU A 27 7.74 8.31 -10.99
N THR A 28 7.09 8.46 -9.83
CA THR A 28 5.64 8.35 -9.73
C THR A 28 4.93 9.48 -10.47
N TYR A 29 5.39 10.72 -10.35
CA TYR A 29 4.73 11.86 -11.00
C TYR A 29 4.97 11.83 -12.52
N SER A 30 6.13 11.35 -12.99
CA SER A 30 6.34 11.08 -14.42
C SER A 30 5.40 10.00 -14.95
N LEU A 31 5.19 8.92 -14.19
CA LEU A 31 4.25 7.86 -14.56
C LEU A 31 2.81 8.39 -14.61
N ASN A 32 2.40 9.15 -13.60
CA ASN A 32 1.08 9.78 -13.55
C ASN A 32 0.89 10.80 -14.68
N LEU A 33 1.92 11.56 -15.04
CA LEU A 33 1.87 12.48 -16.17
C LEU A 33 1.70 11.73 -17.49
N GLY A 34 2.46 10.66 -17.72
CA GLY A 34 2.31 9.81 -18.91
C GLY A 34 0.90 9.22 -19.01
N MET A 35 0.38 8.72 -17.89
CA MET A 35 -0.99 8.23 -17.78
C MET A 35 -2.03 9.33 -18.05
N ALA A 36 -1.87 10.52 -17.47
CA ALA A 36 -2.76 11.65 -17.69
C ALA A 36 -2.80 12.06 -19.17
N LEU A 37 -1.64 12.12 -19.83
CA LEU A 37 -1.56 12.44 -21.26
C LEU A 37 -2.18 11.35 -22.14
N ALA A 38 -2.06 10.08 -21.75
CA ALA A 38 -2.65 8.96 -22.48
C ALA A 38 -4.19 8.90 -22.35
N PHE A 39 -4.74 9.34 -21.22
CA PHE A 39 -6.16 9.16 -20.87
C PHE A 39 -6.91 10.50 -20.65
N ASP A 40 -6.48 11.57 -21.32
CA ASP A 40 -7.14 12.89 -21.30
C ASP A 40 -7.40 13.43 -19.87
N PHE A 41 -6.39 13.31 -19.01
CA PHE A 41 -6.39 13.74 -17.61
C PHE A 41 -7.49 13.10 -16.74
N LYS A 42 -8.05 11.96 -17.17
CA LYS A 42 -9.04 11.17 -16.42
C LYS A 42 -8.50 9.78 -16.15
N LEU A 43 -8.79 9.25 -14.97
CA LEU A 43 -8.39 7.88 -14.64
C LEU A 43 -9.30 6.88 -15.36
N ALA A 44 -8.77 6.25 -16.41
CA ALA A 44 -9.46 5.22 -17.17
C ALA A 44 -9.33 3.84 -16.49
N PRO A 45 -10.29 2.91 -16.67
CA PRO A 45 -10.18 1.54 -16.17
C PRO A 45 -8.90 0.81 -16.61
N GLU A 46 -8.43 1.10 -17.82
CA GLU A 46 -7.22 0.57 -18.45
C GLU A 46 -5.94 0.99 -17.70
N ALA A 47 -6.02 1.98 -16.82
CA ALA A 47 -4.90 2.45 -16.01
C ALA A 47 -4.54 1.50 -14.84
N ARG A 48 -5.26 0.38 -14.66
CA ARG A 48 -5.06 -0.58 -13.56
C ARG A 48 -3.60 -1.02 -13.40
N THR A 49 -2.96 -1.45 -14.49
CA THR A 49 -1.54 -1.84 -14.45
C THR A 49 -0.65 -0.65 -14.04
N SER A 50 -0.94 0.56 -14.52
CA SER A 50 -0.20 1.78 -14.14
C SER A 50 -0.35 2.11 -12.66
N MET A 51 -1.54 1.87 -12.11
CA MET A 51 -1.82 2.03 -10.69
C MET A 51 -1.01 1.06 -9.84
N MET A 52 -0.91 -0.20 -10.25
CA MET A 52 -0.03 -1.16 -9.57
C MET A 52 1.44 -0.77 -9.72
N THR A 53 1.87 -0.32 -10.90
CA THR A 53 3.25 0.11 -11.14
C THR A 53 3.65 1.28 -10.25
N MET A 54 2.76 2.28 -10.04
CA MET A 54 3.11 3.38 -9.14
C MET A 54 3.33 2.88 -7.70
N MET A 55 2.52 1.92 -7.23
CA MET A 55 2.71 1.31 -5.92
C MET A 55 4.09 0.65 -5.76
N LEU A 56 4.75 0.22 -6.83
CA LEU A 56 6.09 -0.38 -6.77
C LEU A 56 7.24 0.64 -6.62
N VAL A 57 6.98 1.91 -6.97
CA VAL A 57 8.01 2.97 -7.07
C VAL A 57 8.73 3.24 -5.74
N PRO A 58 8.06 3.32 -4.56
CA PRO A 58 8.75 3.60 -3.31
C PRO A 58 9.80 2.53 -2.98
N ALA A 59 9.46 1.24 -3.07
CA ALA A 59 10.40 0.15 -2.81
C ALA A 59 11.49 0.11 -3.87
N PHE A 60 11.16 0.29 -5.15
CA PHE A 60 12.15 0.39 -6.22
C PHE A 60 13.20 1.48 -5.92
N SER A 61 12.73 2.66 -5.49
CA SER A 61 13.58 3.79 -5.11
C SER A 61 14.48 3.44 -3.92
N ALA A 62 13.89 2.91 -2.85
CA ALA A 62 14.63 2.50 -1.65
C ALA A 62 15.67 1.42 -1.95
N ILE A 63 15.29 0.36 -2.66
CA ILE A 63 16.17 -0.76 -3.03
C ILE A 63 17.31 -0.25 -3.91
N THR A 64 17.02 0.57 -4.92
CA THR A 64 18.04 1.15 -5.80
C THR A 64 19.06 1.97 -5.01
N LEU A 65 18.60 2.88 -4.15
CA LEU A 65 19.47 3.71 -3.32
C LEU A 65 20.30 2.86 -2.35
N LYS A 66 19.65 1.97 -1.60
CA LYS A 66 20.30 1.08 -0.62
C LYS A 66 21.31 0.12 -1.27
N MET A 67 20.99 -0.44 -2.44
CA MET A 67 21.85 -1.43 -3.07
C MET A 67 23.05 -0.79 -3.75
N PHE A 68 22.90 0.35 -4.41
CA PHE A 68 23.92 0.86 -5.34
C PHE A 68 24.57 2.19 -4.92
N PHE A 69 23.89 3.03 -4.12
CA PHE A 69 24.35 4.38 -3.81
C PHE A 69 24.77 4.58 -2.36
N GLU A 70 24.16 3.85 -1.42
CA GLU A 70 24.45 3.93 0.02
C GLU A 70 25.45 2.86 0.45
N LYS A 71 26.72 3.23 0.54
CA LYS A 71 27.82 2.30 0.86
C LYS A 71 27.72 1.70 2.27
N ASP A 72 27.02 2.38 3.17
CA ASP A 72 26.76 1.99 4.57
C ASP A 72 25.48 1.16 4.74
N SER A 73 24.76 0.88 3.64
CA SER A 73 23.53 0.09 3.65
C SER A 73 23.79 -1.38 3.96
N ASP A 74 22.86 -1.98 4.70
CA ASP A 74 22.79 -3.41 5.05
C ASP A 74 22.67 -4.34 3.83
N ILE A 75 22.19 -3.81 2.69
CA ILE A 75 22.03 -4.56 1.43
C ILE A 75 22.89 -4.02 0.30
N TYR A 76 23.95 -3.28 0.61
CA TYR A 76 24.86 -2.73 -0.40
C TYR A 76 25.54 -3.85 -1.21
N PHE A 77 25.48 -3.77 -2.54
CA PHE A 77 25.78 -4.89 -3.45
C PHE A 77 27.21 -5.47 -3.33
N LYS A 78 28.18 -4.65 -2.91
CA LYS A 78 29.57 -5.08 -2.75
C LYS A 78 29.81 -5.85 -1.46
N THR A 79 29.08 -5.54 -0.40
CA THR A 79 29.27 -6.09 0.95
C THR A 79 28.24 -7.16 1.28
N PHE A 80 26.99 -7.03 0.81
CA PHE A 80 25.92 -7.97 1.06
C PHE A 80 25.98 -9.17 0.09
N ARG A 81 26.44 -10.32 0.61
CA ARG A 81 26.65 -11.56 -0.16
C ARG A 81 25.64 -12.67 0.14
N GLU A 82 24.70 -12.43 1.05
CA GLU A 82 23.62 -13.37 1.36
C GLU A 82 22.75 -13.62 0.11
N LYS A 83 22.32 -14.86 -0.14
CA LYS A 83 21.51 -15.19 -1.33
C LYS A 83 20.13 -14.53 -1.30
N THR A 84 19.65 -14.07 -0.14
CA THR A 84 18.42 -13.29 -0.01
C THR A 84 18.45 -12.00 -0.83
N ARG A 85 19.64 -11.53 -1.26
CA ARG A 85 19.76 -10.44 -2.23
C ARG A 85 19.06 -10.69 -3.56
N LEU A 86 18.82 -11.96 -3.92
CA LEU A 86 18.09 -12.34 -5.12
C LEU A 86 16.67 -11.76 -5.12
N PHE A 87 16.04 -11.63 -3.94
CA PHE A 87 14.74 -10.98 -3.84
C PHE A 87 14.77 -9.53 -4.31
N PHE A 88 15.81 -8.77 -3.96
CA PHE A 88 15.92 -7.37 -4.37
C PHE A 88 16.17 -7.23 -5.87
N TYR A 89 17.03 -8.08 -6.45
CA TYR A 89 17.21 -8.11 -7.91
C TYR A 89 15.92 -8.50 -8.64
N PHE A 90 15.21 -9.51 -8.13
CA PHE A 90 13.89 -9.89 -8.62
C PHE A 90 12.92 -8.71 -8.57
N PHE A 91 12.87 -7.98 -7.44
CA PHE A 91 11.96 -6.86 -7.29
C PHE A 91 12.29 -5.71 -8.26
N LEU A 92 13.58 -5.40 -8.48
CA LEU A 92 13.99 -4.41 -9.48
C LEU A 92 13.59 -4.83 -10.89
N PHE A 93 13.75 -6.10 -11.25
CA PHE A 93 13.29 -6.64 -12.53
C PHE A 93 11.76 -6.60 -12.64
N TYR A 94 11.04 -7.02 -11.59
CA TYR A 94 9.59 -6.99 -11.49
C TYR A 94 9.04 -5.58 -11.73
N PHE A 95 9.65 -4.55 -11.13
CA PHE A 95 9.31 -3.15 -11.40
C PHE A 95 9.48 -2.77 -12.87
N VAL A 96 10.60 -3.13 -13.51
CA VAL A 96 10.87 -2.78 -14.91
C VAL A 96 9.83 -3.41 -15.83
N VAL A 97 9.45 -4.67 -15.60
CA VAL A 97 8.41 -5.33 -16.40
C VAL A 97 7.05 -4.65 -16.21
N PHE A 98 6.68 -4.33 -14.96
CA PHE A 98 5.46 -3.57 -14.66
C PHE A 98 5.43 -2.20 -15.34
N LEU A 99 6.57 -1.51 -15.41
CA LEU A 99 6.69 -0.23 -16.11
C LEU A 99 6.48 -0.39 -17.61
N ILE A 100 7.08 -1.42 -18.23
CA ILE A 100 6.89 -1.72 -19.66
C ILE A 100 5.42 -2.04 -19.96
N LEU A 101 4.80 -2.92 -19.15
CA LEU A 101 3.39 -3.29 -19.31
C LEU A 101 2.45 -2.10 -19.11
N SER A 102 2.76 -1.23 -18.15
CA SER A 102 2.04 0.03 -17.93
C SER A 102 2.10 0.93 -19.15
N ILE A 103 3.29 1.19 -19.71
CA ILE A 103 3.41 2.02 -20.91
C ILE A 103 2.72 1.37 -22.11
N ALA A 104 2.81 0.04 -22.26
CA ALA A 104 2.11 -0.68 -23.33
C ALA A 104 0.57 -0.55 -23.21
N SER A 105 0.04 -0.55 -22.00
CA SER A 105 -1.41 -0.42 -21.74
C SER A 105 -1.99 0.92 -22.21
N TRP A 106 -1.16 1.96 -22.34
CA TRP A 106 -1.60 3.29 -22.79
C TRP A 106 -1.87 3.38 -24.29
N ILE A 107 -1.34 2.43 -25.07
CA ILE A 107 -1.37 2.50 -26.54
C ILE A 107 -2.70 1.99 -27.09
N SER A 108 -3.23 0.90 -26.54
CA SER A 108 -4.51 0.32 -26.97
C SER A 108 -5.18 -0.49 -25.86
N PRO A 109 -6.52 -0.60 -25.86
CA PRO A 109 -7.25 -1.44 -24.89
C PRO A 109 -6.82 -2.91 -24.90
N HIS A 110 -6.48 -3.45 -26.08
CA HIS A 110 -5.98 -4.83 -26.21
C HIS A 110 -4.70 -5.07 -25.41
N TYR A 111 -3.78 -4.11 -25.41
CA TYR A 111 -2.56 -4.19 -24.60
C TYR A 111 -2.83 -3.99 -23.11
N ALA A 112 -3.90 -3.29 -22.73
CA ALA A 112 -4.30 -3.15 -21.33
C ALA A 112 -4.77 -4.49 -20.75
N GLU A 113 -5.63 -5.24 -21.45
CA GLU A 113 -6.07 -6.58 -21.01
C GLU A 113 -4.91 -7.57 -20.89
N LEU A 114 -3.99 -7.53 -21.87
CA LEU A 114 -2.77 -8.33 -21.84
C LEU A 114 -1.89 -7.95 -20.65
N ALA A 115 -1.68 -6.64 -20.42
CA ALA A 115 -0.91 -6.13 -19.30
C ALA A 115 -1.49 -6.59 -17.95
N ASP A 116 -2.81 -6.50 -17.77
CA ASP A 116 -3.49 -6.94 -16.56
C ASP A 116 -3.34 -8.45 -16.32
N THR A 117 -3.47 -9.26 -17.38
CA THR A 117 -3.27 -10.71 -17.30
C THR A 117 -1.83 -11.05 -16.92
N LEU A 118 -0.85 -10.42 -17.58
CA LEU A 118 0.57 -10.66 -17.34
C LEU A 118 1.00 -10.17 -15.95
N THR A 119 0.55 -9.01 -15.50
CA THR A 119 0.84 -8.50 -14.16
C THR A 119 0.24 -9.39 -13.06
N PHE A 120 -0.98 -9.90 -13.24
CA PHE A 120 -1.58 -10.86 -12.32
C PHE A 120 -0.77 -12.17 -12.25
N ALA A 121 -0.41 -12.73 -13.40
CA ALA A 121 0.40 -13.94 -13.48
C ALA A 121 1.78 -13.75 -12.82
N MET A 122 2.45 -12.63 -13.13
CA MET A 122 3.75 -12.29 -12.55
C MET A 122 3.69 -12.06 -11.04
N THR A 123 2.64 -11.42 -10.54
CA THR A 123 2.46 -11.22 -9.09
C THR A 123 2.28 -12.57 -8.39
N SER A 124 1.47 -13.46 -8.97
CA SER A 124 1.27 -14.82 -8.46
C SER A 124 2.56 -15.63 -8.46
N LEU A 125 3.30 -15.65 -9.57
CA LEU A 125 4.60 -16.31 -9.68
C LEU A 125 5.64 -15.69 -8.74
N GLY A 126 5.63 -14.37 -8.58
CA GLY A 126 6.49 -13.66 -7.65
C GLY A 126 6.26 -14.05 -6.20
N LEU A 127 5.01 -14.28 -5.80
CA LEU A 127 4.70 -14.78 -4.46
C LEU A 127 5.20 -16.20 -4.24
N LEU A 128 5.02 -17.08 -5.23
CA LEU A 128 5.57 -18.43 -5.19
C LEU A 128 7.10 -18.37 -5.07
N PHE A 129 7.75 -17.48 -5.83
CA PHE A 129 9.20 -17.23 -5.71
C PHE A 129 9.60 -16.73 -4.31
N LEU A 130 8.88 -15.76 -3.75
CA LEU A 130 9.13 -15.26 -2.39
C LEU A 130 9.02 -16.38 -1.35
N VAL A 131 7.96 -17.18 -1.41
CA VAL A 131 7.73 -18.30 -0.50
C VAL A 131 8.81 -19.37 -0.66
N ALA A 132 9.14 -19.77 -1.89
CA ALA A 132 10.21 -20.70 -2.18
C ALA A 132 11.56 -20.19 -1.64
N LEU A 133 11.91 -18.92 -1.91
CA LEU A 133 13.12 -18.30 -1.40
C LEU A 133 13.16 -18.30 0.14
N ARG A 134 12.01 -18.04 0.79
CA ARG A 134 11.89 -18.08 2.26
C ARG A 134 12.10 -19.46 2.83
N PHE A 135 11.61 -20.51 2.19
CA PHE A 135 11.84 -21.90 2.62
C PHE A 135 13.29 -22.32 2.39
N MET A 136 13.86 -22.00 1.23
CA MET A 136 15.23 -22.37 0.87
C MET A 136 16.30 -21.69 1.73
N MET A 137 16.09 -20.42 2.10
CA MET A 137 17.09 -19.61 2.81
C MET A 137 16.93 -19.61 4.33
N GLY A 138 15.76 -20.02 4.84
CA GLY A 138 15.46 -20.00 6.27
C GLY A 138 15.14 -18.61 6.82
N GLY A 139 14.63 -18.59 8.06
CA GLY A 139 14.12 -17.38 8.71
C GLY A 139 15.20 -16.36 9.09
N ASP A 140 16.38 -16.83 9.49
CA ASP A 140 17.46 -15.95 9.93
C ASP A 140 18.10 -15.19 8.76
N ALA A 141 18.24 -15.82 7.59
CA ALA A 141 18.71 -15.14 6.37
C ALA A 141 17.74 -14.03 5.93
N PHE A 142 16.42 -14.30 6.01
CA PHE A 142 15.40 -13.29 5.75
C PHE A 142 15.42 -12.17 6.79
N ARG A 143 15.65 -12.49 8.07
CA ARG A 143 15.79 -11.49 9.13
C ARG A 143 17.01 -10.57 8.88
N LYS A 144 18.16 -11.14 8.51
CA LYS A 144 19.36 -10.37 8.14
C LYS A 144 19.12 -9.42 6.97
N ALA A 145 18.27 -9.80 6.02
CA ALA A 145 17.90 -8.97 4.88
C ALA A 145 16.80 -7.94 5.19
N GLY A 146 16.29 -7.88 6.42
CA GLY A 146 15.14 -7.02 6.78
C GLY A 146 13.80 -7.52 6.22
N LEU A 147 13.72 -8.78 5.78
CA LEU A 147 12.55 -9.39 5.15
C LEU A 147 11.84 -10.39 6.08
N SER A 148 12.00 -10.28 7.40
CA SER A 148 11.33 -11.21 8.34
C SER A 148 9.80 -11.10 8.25
N PHE A 149 9.09 -12.23 8.21
CA PHE A 149 7.62 -12.26 8.30
C PHE A 149 7.07 -11.90 9.69
N GLY A 150 7.92 -11.81 10.72
CA GLY A 150 7.44 -11.48 12.07
C GLY A 150 6.48 -12.55 12.64
N SER A 151 5.62 -12.13 13.58
CA SER A 151 4.71 -13.04 14.30
C SER A 151 3.30 -13.03 13.70
N PRO A 152 2.69 -14.19 13.41
CA PRO A 152 1.34 -14.30 12.86
C PRO A 152 0.25 -13.62 13.71
N LYS A 153 0.45 -13.52 15.02
CA LYS A 153 -0.52 -12.87 15.93
C LYS A 153 -0.81 -11.42 15.54
N TYR A 154 0.19 -10.71 15.00
CA TYR A 154 0.02 -9.32 14.58
C TYR A 154 -0.75 -9.21 13.26
N TYR A 155 -0.63 -10.19 12.37
CA TYR A 155 -1.44 -10.26 11.15
C TYR A 155 -2.92 -10.40 11.50
N LEU A 156 -3.25 -11.34 12.39
CA LEU A 156 -4.62 -11.54 12.85
C LEU A 156 -5.14 -10.30 13.58
N MET A 157 -4.37 -9.73 14.51
CA MET A 157 -4.81 -8.58 15.31
C MET A 157 -5.06 -7.34 14.45
N PHE A 158 -4.10 -6.95 13.61
CA PHE A 158 -4.22 -5.72 12.82
C PHE A 158 -5.10 -5.91 11.57
N GLY A 159 -5.07 -7.09 10.95
CA GLY A 159 -5.94 -7.43 9.83
C GLY A 159 -7.41 -7.40 10.24
N SER A 160 -7.76 -8.11 11.31
CA SER A 160 -9.14 -8.12 11.82
C SER A 160 -9.60 -6.73 12.27
N LEU A 161 -8.71 -5.91 12.86
CA LEU A 161 -9.04 -4.53 13.20
C LEU A 161 -9.47 -3.73 11.96
N LEU A 162 -8.73 -3.81 10.85
CA LEU A 162 -9.07 -3.10 9.61
C LEU A 162 -10.40 -3.59 9.02
N VAL A 163 -10.60 -4.91 8.96
CA VAL A 163 -11.86 -5.49 8.45
C VAL A 163 -13.04 -5.01 9.29
N LEU A 164 -12.93 -5.04 10.63
CA LEU A 164 -13.99 -4.59 11.53
C LEU A 164 -14.26 -3.08 11.40
N LEU A 165 -13.21 -2.26 11.25
CA LEU A 165 -13.37 -0.81 11.04
C LEU A 165 -14.15 -0.54 9.74
N TYR A 166 -13.77 -1.16 8.62
CA TYR A 166 -14.48 -0.95 7.36
C TYR A 166 -15.90 -1.52 7.37
N GLY A 167 -16.12 -2.70 7.97
CA GLY A 167 -17.46 -3.26 8.12
C GLY A 167 -18.37 -2.37 8.96
N GLY A 168 -17.86 -1.86 10.08
CA GLY A 168 -18.58 -0.90 10.92
C GLY A 168 -18.88 0.40 10.18
N MET A 169 -17.91 0.96 9.47
CA MET A 169 -18.10 2.17 8.65
C MET A 169 -19.11 1.99 7.52
N ALA A 170 -19.09 0.85 6.84
CA ALA A 170 -20.06 0.56 5.79
C ALA A 170 -21.48 0.38 6.38
N TRP A 171 -21.60 -0.25 7.55
CA TRP A 171 -22.85 -0.30 8.31
C TRP A 171 -23.36 1.10 8.66
N LEU A 172 -22.48 1.98 9.14
CA LEU A 172 -22.84 3.37 9.46
C LEU A 172 -23.32 4.12 8.20
N ASN A 173 -22.66 3.95 7.05
CA ASN A 173 -23.10 4.58 5.80
C ASN A 173 -24.56 4.22 5.46
N CYS A 174 -24.92 2.94 5.52
CA CYS A 174 -26.26 2.50 5.19
C CYS A 174 -27.32 2.90 6.22
N ASN A 175 -27.00 2.85 7.52
CA ASN A 175 -27.96 3.17 8.59
C ASN A 175 -28.21 4.68 8.75
N PHE A 176 -27.26 5.53 8.34
CA PHE A 176 -27.44 6.98 8.36
C PHE A 176 -27.90 7.56 7.00
N GLY A 177 -28.22 6.71 6.01
CA GLY A 177 -28.65 7.18 4.68
C GLY A 177 -27.55 7.86 3.88
N LEU A 178 -26.27 7.58 4.18
CA LEU A 178 -25.09 8.10 3.49
C LEU A 178 -24.58 7.15 2.39
N GLY A 179 -25.25 6.03 2.19
CA GLY A 179 -24.93 5.06 1.15
C GLY A 179 -26.15 4.25 0.71
N THR A 180 -26.03 3.65 -0.46
CA THR A 180 -27.04 2.77 -1.04
C THR A 180 -26.69 1.32 -0.68
N PRO A 181 -27.58 0.60 0.02
CA PRO A 181 -27.38 -0.83 0.26
C PRO A 181 -27.31 -1.59 -1.07
N ILE A 182 -26.31 -2.46 -1.20
CA ILE A 182 -26.21 -3.34 -2.36
C ILE A 182 -27.12 -4.54 -2.13
N LYS A 183 -28.20 -4.62 -2.91
CA LYS A 183 -29.10 -5.76 -2.90
C LYS A 183 -28.51 -6.87 -3.76
N LEU A 184 -27.87 -7.82 -3.09
CA LEU A 184 -27.15 -8.86 -3.80
C LEU A 184 -28.05 -9.81 -4.58
N GLU A 185 -29.30 -9.96 -4.13
CA GLU A 185 -30.35 -10.66 -4.86
C GLU A 185 -30.52 -10.06 -6.25
N GLU A 186 -30.54 -8.72 -6.39
CA GLU A 186 -30.68 -8.08 -7.71
C GLU A 186 -29.43 -8.30 -8.60
N LEU A 187 -28.25 -8.48 -7.99
CA LEU A 187 -26.99 -8.75 -8.70
C LEU A 187 -26.91 -10.20 -9.23
N LEU A 188 -27.56 -11.14 -8.53
CA LEU A 188 -27.51 -12.59 -8.81
C LEU A 188 -28.82 -13.16 -9.36
N ALA A 189 -29.94 -12.43 -9.23
CA ALA A 189 -31.27 -12.77 -9.74
C ALA A 189 -31.33 -12.97 -11.26
N PRO A 190 -30.52 -12.30 -12.11
CA PRO A 190 -30.46 -12.61 -13.53
C PRO A 190 -30.08 -14.07 -13.82
N GLN A 191 -29.58 -14.81 -12.82
CA GLN A 191 -29.14 -16.20 -12.94
C GLN A 191 -30.12 -17.22 -12.32
N GLY A 192 -31.27 -16.78 -11.80
CA GLY A 192 -32.26 -17.68 -11.17
C GLY A 192 -31.76 -18.40 -9.92
N ALA A 193 -30.74 -17.85 -9.26
CA ALA A 193 -30.06 -18.48 -8.13
C ALA A 193 -30.90 -18.49 -6.85
N GLU A 194 -30.87 -19.61 -6.13
CA GLU A 194 -31.54 -19.77 -4.84
C GLU A 194 -30.83 -18.97 -3.73
N ALA A 195 -31.54 -18.65 -2.64
CA ALA A 195 -30.97 -17.86 -1.53
C ALA A 195 -29.72 -18.50 -0.89
N SER A 196 -29.65 -19.83 -0.85
CA SER A 196 -28.48 -20.58 -0.36
C SER A 196 -27.27 -20.45 -1.28
N GLU A 197 -27.48 -20.39 -2.60
CA GLU A 197 -26.43 -20.21 -3.60
C GLU A 197 -25.86 -18.78 -3.54
N ILE A 198 -26.74 -17.79 -3.35
CA ILE A 198 -26.37 -16.39 -3.11
C ILE A 198 -25.49 -16.27 -1.85
N MET A 199 -25.90 -16.92 -0.76
CA MET A 199 -25.12 -16.94 0.48
C MET A 199 -23.77 -17.65 0.29
N GLY A 200 -23.74 -18.77 -0.42
CA GLY A 200 -22.50 -19.49 -0.75
C GLY A 200 -21.54 -18.62 -1.56
N ALA A 201 -22.04 -17.94 -2.60
CA ALA A 201 -21.26 -17.02 -3.43
C ALA A 201 -20.70 -15.85 -2.60
N LEU A 202 -21.50 -15.28 -1.70
CA LEU A 202 -21.05 -14.23 -0.77
C LEU A 202 -19.90 -14.67 0.12
N ILE A 203 -20.02 -15.85 0.73
CA ILE A 203 -18.98 -16.40 1.59
C ILE A 203 -17.69 -16.60 0.78
N LEU A 204 -17.78 -17.17 -0.42
CA LEU A 204 -16.63 -17.36 -1.30
C LEU A 204 -16.00 -16.04 -1.73
N MET A 205 -16.80 -15.02 -2.09
CA MET A 205 -16.30 -13.68 -2.43
C MET A 205 -15.64 -13.00 -1.22
N GLY A 206 -16.23 -13.14 -0.02
CA GLY A 206 -15.66 -12.63 1.22
C GLY A 206 -14.32 -13.29 1.55
N VAL A 207 -14.24 -14.62 1.45
CA VAL A 207 -12.97 -15.35 1.62
C VAL A 207 -11.95 -14.90 0.57
N GLN A 208 -12.35 -14.80 -0.69
CA GLN A 208 -11.46 -14.38 -1.77
C GLN A 208 -10.92 -12.96 -1.55
N LEU A 209 -11.78 -11.99 -1.23
CA LEU A 209 -11.40 -10.58 -1.14
C LEU A 209 -10.72 -10.24 0.19
N ILE A 210 -11.21 -10.76 1.33
CA ILE A 210 -10.70 -10.39 2.66
C ILE A 210 -9.56 -11.29 3.12
N VAL A 211 -9.58 -12.58 2.76
CA VAL A 211 -8.56 -13.53 3.24
C VAL A 211 -7.47 -13.73 2.21
N ILE A 212 -7.82 -14.08 0.97
CA ILE A 212 -6.84 -14.52 -0.05
C ILE A 212 -6.18 -13.32 -0.73
N SER A 213 -6.97 -12.34 -1.18
CA SER A 213 -6.46 -11.24 -2.01
C SER A 213 -5.37 -10.38 -1.34
N PRO A 214 -5.40 -10.08 -0.02
CA PRO A 214 -4.31 -9.36 0.63
C PRO A 214 -2.95 -10.06 0.51
N PHE A 215 -2.94 -11.40 0.44
CA PHE A 215 -1.72 -12.16 0.16
C PHE A 215 -1.35 -12.15 -1.32
N ILE A 216 -2.33 -12.20 -2.23
CA ILE A 216 -2.08 -12.07 -3.68
C ILE A 216 -1.45 -10.70 -4.00
N THR A 217 -1.90 -9.63 -3.34
CA THR A 217 -1.36 -8.28 -3.56
C THR A 217 -0.13 -7.96 -2.71
N LEU A 218 0.45 -8.95 -2.02
CA LEU A 218 1.48 -8.71 -1.01
C LEU A 218 2.77 -8.12 -1.62
N LEU A 219 3.15 -8.53 -2.84
CA LEU A 219 4.31 -7.94 -3.53
C LEU A 219 4.06 -6.51 -4.02
N VAL A 220 2.84 -6.23 -4.49
CA VAL A 220 2.47 -4.88 -4.94
C VAL A 220 2.47 -3.92 -3.77
N THR A 221 1.84 -4.32 -2.67
CA THR A 221 1.82 -3.53 -1.42
C THR A 221 3.18 -3.46 -0.73
N PHE A 222 4.04 -4.47 -0.86
CA PHE A 222 5.46 -4.37 -0.49
C PHE A 222 6.16 -3.23 -1.23
N GLY A 223 5.78 -2.99 -2.49
CA GLY A 223 6.19 -1.85 -3.28
C GLY A 223 6.07 -0.52 -2.55
N GLU A 224 4.99 -0.30 -1.81
CA GLU A 224 4.82 0.92 -1.05
C GLU A 224 5.48 0.80 0.33
N GLU A 225 5.14 -0.27 1.05
CA GLU A 225 5.46 -0.41 2.46
C GLU A 225 6.95 -0.57 2.73
N TYR A 226 7.73 -1.16 1.81
CA TYR A 226 9.19 -1.19 1.95
C TYR A 226 9.80 0.22 1.82
N GLY A 227 9.28 1.04 0.91
CA GLY A 227 9.70 2.44 0.79
C GLY A 227 9.26 3.29 1.98
N TRP A 228 7.99 3.21 2.37
CA TRP A 228 7.42 4.05 3.41
C TRP A 228 7.85 3.62 4.83
N ARG A 229 7.73 2.33 5.16
CA ARG A 229 7.97 1.82 6.52
C ARG A 229 9.39 1.28 6.65
N GLY A 230 9.80 0.45 5.68
CA GLY A 230 11.14 -0.15 5.66
C GLY A 230 12.26 0.89 5.59
N TYR A 231 12.11 1.92 4.75
CA TYR A 231 13.12 2.93 4.50
C TYR A 231 12.81 4.29 5.14
N LEU A 232 11.77 4.99 4.67
CA LEU A 232 11.53 6.40 5.03
C LEU A 232 11.24 6.56 6.53
N GLN A 233 10.36 5.73 7.10
CA GLN A 233 10.06 5.75 8.54
C GLN A 233 11.31 5.46 9.38
N THR A 234 12.14 4.50 8.97
CA THR A 234 13.39 4.15 9.66
C THR A 234 14.36 5.32 9.68
N GLU A 235 14.61 5.95 8.53
CA GLU A 235 15.51 7.10 8.44
C GLU A 235 14.98 8.32 9.20
N LEU A 236 13.68 8.65 9.06
CA LEU A 236 13.05 9.75 9.77
C LEU A 236 13.01 9.52 11.28
N THR A 237 12.86 8.28 11.74
CA THR A 237 12.91 7.95 13.19
C THR A 237 14.26 8.33 13.79
N GLY A 238 15.35 8.09 13.06
CA GLY A 238 16.70 8.51 13.46
C GLY A 238 16.94 10.02 13.46
N ILE A 239 16.06 10.82 12.83
CA ILE A 239 16.18 12.29 12.76
C ILE A 239 15.21 13.00 13.71
N LEU A 240 13.95 12.53 13.79
CA LEU A 240 12.84 13.24 14.41
C LEU A 240 12.20 12.48 15.60
N GLY A 241 12.58 11.22 15.82
CA GLY A 241 11.90 10.30 16.74
C GLY A 241 10.66 9.64 16.11
N LYS A 242 10.19 8.55 16.73
CA LYS A 242 9.20 7.62 16.14
C LYS A 242 7.86 8.30 15.76
N VAL A 243 7.31 9.15 16.63
CA VAL A 243 6.00 9.78 16.41
C VAL A 243 6.05 10.82 15.29
N LYS A 244 7.02 11.72 15.31
CA LYS A 244 7.16 12.74 14.25
C LYS A 244 7.50 12.08 12.91
N ALA A 245 8.30 11.02 12.93
CA ALA A 245 8.62 10.24 11.74
C ALA A 245 7.35 9.65 11.09
N VAL A 246 6.52 8.94 11.85
CA VAL A 246 5.34 8.28 11.27
C VAL A 246 4.30 9.27 10.74
N LEU A 247 4.12 10.41 11.42
CA LEU A 247 3.23 11.49 10.94
C LEU A 247 3.74 12.10 9.64
N LEU A 248 5.06 12.36 9.55
CA LEU A 248 5.66 12.89 8.34
C LEU A 248 5.64 11.89 7.18
N VAL A 249 5.82 10.59 7.44
CA VAL A 249 5.62 9.54 6.42
C VAL A 249 4.20 9.59 5.88
N GLY A 250 3.20 9.70 6.75
CA GLY A 250 1.80 9.76 6.32
C GLY A 250 1.47 11.00 5.50
N LEU A 251 2.05 12.15 5.85
CA LEU A 251 1.93 13.38 5.06
C LEU A 251 2.55 13.22 3.66
N ILE A 252 3.78 12.72 3.59
CA ILE A 252 4.49 12.50 2.32
C ILE A 252 3.73 11.49 1.46
N TRP A 253 3.25 10.41 2.06
CA TRP A 253 2.47 9.38 1.39
C TRP A 253 1.13 9.92 0.87
N GLY A 254 0.49 10.83 1.59
CA GLY A 254 -0.73 11.52 1.15
C GLY A 254 -0.50 12.38 -0.09
N ILE A 255 0.51 13.25 -0.02
CA ILE A 255 0.89 14.14 -1.14
C ILE A 255 1.34 13.32 -2.36
N TRP A 256 1.95 12.16 -2.15
CA TRP A 256 2.35 11.27 -3.23
C TRP A 256 1.16 10.81 -4.11
N HIS A 257 -0.05 10.70 -3.55
CA HIS A 257 -1.27 10.38 -4.32
C HIS A 257 -1.85 11.56 -5.11
N ALA A 258 -1.35 12.78 -4.94
CA ALA A 258 -2.03 13.97 -5.44
C ALA A 258 -2.34 13.95 -6.95
N PRO A 259 -1.42 13.55 -7.85
CA PRO A 259 -1.71 13.52 -9.28
C PRO A 259 -2.83 12.54 -9.63
N VAL A 260 -2.83 11.34 -9.02
CA VAL A 260 -3.82 10.31 -9.34
C VAL A 260 -5.21 10.63 -8.77
N ILE A 261 -5.26 11.30 -7.63
CA ILE A 261 -6.52 11.83 -7.08
C ILE A 261 -7.07 12.94 -7.97
N ALA A 262 -6.21 13.82 -8.48
CA ALA A 262 -6.64 14.85 -9.41
C ALA A 262 -7.27 14.26 -10.70
N MET A 263 -6.85 13.05 -11.11
CA MET A 263 -7.45 12.29 -12.21
C MET A 263 -8.73 11.53 -11.82
N GLY A 264 -9.15 11.56 -10.56
CA GLY A 264 -10.40 10.96 -10.07
C GLY A 264 -10.24 9.68 -9.26
N HIS A 265 -9.02 9.25 -8.93
CA HIS A 265 -8.81 8.10 -8.05
C HIS A 265 -9.43 8.35 -6.67
N ASN A 266 -10.30 7.44 -6.21
CA ASN A 266 -11.05 7.47 -4.94
C ASN A 266 -12.03 8.65 -4.74
N TYR A 267 -11.77 9.81 -5.35
CA TYR A 267 -12.53 11.04 -5.19
C TYR A 267 -12.92 11.64 -6.56
N PRO A 268 -13.69 10.91 -7.39
CA PRO A 268 -14.06 11.38 -8.72
C PRO A 268 -14.81 12.71 -8.64
N GLY A 269 -14.32 13.73 -9.35
CA GLY A 269 -14.89 15.08 -9.36
C GLY A 269 -14.44 15.99 -8.21
N TYR A 270 -13.61 15.52 -7.28
CA TYR A 270 -13.15 16.28 -6.11
C TYR A 270 -11.61 16.31 -6.01
N PRO A 271 -10.92 16.94 -6.96
CA PRO A 271 -9.46 16.89 -7.03
C PRO A 271 -8.79 17.57 -5.83
N VAL A 272 -9.34 18.68 -5.33
CA VAL A 272 -8.72 19.43 -4.23
C VAL A 272 -9.06 18.81 -2.89
N GLU A 273 -10.35 18.60 -2.62
CA GLU A 273 -10.86 18.02 -1.38
C GLU A 273 -10.35 16.59 -1.20
N GLY A 274 -10.31 15.81 -2.29
CA GLY A 274 -9.78 14.46 -2.30
C GLY A 274 -8.30 14.41 -1.91
N ILE A 275 -7.48 15.37 -2.34
CA ILE A 275 -6.05 15.42 -1.97
C ILE A 275 -5.91 15.68 -0.47
N PHE A 276 -6.64 16.66 0.06
CA PHE A 276 -6.61 16.95 1.50
C PHE A 276 -7.10 15.77 2.33
N LEU A 277 -8.20 15.15 1.90
CA LEU A 277 -8.82 14.05 2.62
C LEU A 277 -7.99 12.78 2.56
N MET A 278 -7.41 12.43 1.39
CA MET A 278 -6.41 11.36 1.29
C MET A 278 -5.23 11.64 2.19
N THR A 279 -4.72 12.88 2.22
CA THR A 279 -3.57 13.21 3.05
C THR A 279 -3.87 13.05 4.54
N ALA A 280 -5.04 13.49 4.99
CA ALA A 280 -5.49 13.26 6.35
C ALA A 280 -5.63 11.75 6.64
N TYR A 281 -6.22 11.01 5.71
CA TYR A 281 -6.37 9.56 5.79
C TYR A 281 -5.03 8.83 5.89
N THR A 282 -4.06 9.10 5.02
CA THR A 282 -2.73 8.47 5.05
C THR A 282 -1.94 8.85 6.30
N VAL A 283 -2.12 10.04 6.86
CA VAL A 283 -1.54 10.41 8.17
C VAL A 283 -2.06 9.48 9.27
N THR A 284 -3.37 9.25 9.33
CA THR A 284 -3.97 8.36 10.34
C THR A 284 -3.56 6.90 10.12
N LEU A 285 -3.55 6.43 8.87
CA LEU A 285 -3.19 5.07 8.51
C LEU A 285 -1.69 4.82 8.73
N SER A 286 -0.84 5.82 8.50
CA SER A 286 0.59 5.75 8.79
C SER A 286 0.84 5.45 10.27
N VAL A 287 0.10 6.05 11.20
CA VAL A 287 0.23 5.74 12.64
C VAL A 287 -0.05 4.26 12.90
N LEU A 288 -1.12 3.70 12.33
CA LEU A 288 -1.50 2.30 12.48
C LEU A 288 -0.42 1.36 11.90
N PHE A 289 -0.01 1.59 10.65
CA PHE A 289 0.96 0.74 9.94
C PHE A 289 2.35 0.87 10.55
N GLY A 290 2.74 2.10 10.92
CA GLY A 290 4.01 2.39 11.57
C GLY A 290 4.09 1.75 12.95
N LEU A 291 3.00 1.71 13.73
CA LEU A 291 2.97 0.98 15.00
C LEU A 291 3.12 -0.53 14.79
N ALA A 292 2.42 -1.09 13.80
CA ALA A 292 2.51 -2.50 13.47
C ALA A 292 3.93 -2.89 13.03
N PHE A 293 4.56 -2.05 12.20
CA PHE A 293 5.96 -2.20 11.80
C PHE A 293 6.91 -2.13 13.01
N LEU A 294 6.74 -1.15 13.91
CA LEU A 294 7.56 -1.04 15.13
C LEU A 294 7.42 -2.25 16.07
N LYS A 295 6.22 -2.83 16.19
CA LYS A 295 5.96 -3.98 17.07
C LYS A 295 6.45 -5.30 16.50
N SER A 296 6.50 -5.42 15.17
CA SER A 296 6.79 -6.68 14.48
C SER A 296 8.20 -6.74 13.86
N GLY A 297 8.78 -5.59 13.52
CA GLY A 297 9.96 -5.49 12.66
C GLY A 297 9.73 -6.05 11.25
N SER A 298 8.48 -6.23 10.83
CA SER A 298 8.12 -6.90 9.57
C SER A 298 7.49 -5.94 8.59
N VAL A 299 8.18 -5.68 7.48
CA VAL A 299 7.60 -4.96 6.33
C VAL A 299 6.43 -5.72 5.73
N TRP A 300 6.47 -7.05 5.75
CA TRP A 300 5.40 -7.90 5.21
C TRP A 300 4.10 -7.79 6.00
N LEU A 301 4.16 -7.50 7.30
CA LEU A 301 2.96 -7.19 8.07
C LEU A 301 2.33 -5.87 7.59
N ALA A 302 3.14 -4.83 7.37
CA ALA A 302 2.66 -3.56 6.83
C ALA A 302 2.06 -3.75 5.43
N SER A 303 2.72 -4.54 4.55
CA SER A 303 2.21 -4.89 3.22
C SER A 303 0.88 -5.64 3.29
N TYR A 304 0.78 -6.64 4.17
CA TYR A 304 -0.47 -7.35 4.39
C TYR A 304 -1.58 -6.42 4.89
N MET A 305 -1.29 -5.56 5.86
CA MET A 305 -2.26 -4.57 6.36
C MET A 305 -2.70 -3.60 5.26
N HIS A 306 -1.79 -3.17 4.38
CA HIS A 306 -2.14 -2.37 3.21
C HIS A 306 -3.09 -3.15 2.29
N GLY A 307 -2.76 -4.41 1.97
CA GLY A 307 -3.65 -5.28 1.19
C GLY A 307 -5.04 -5.41 1.82
N VAL A 308 -5.11 -5.71 3.12
CA VAL A 308 -6.38 -5.81 3.86
C VAL A 308 -7.13 -4.47 3.83
N ASN A 309 -6.45 -3.35 3.97
CA ASN A 309 -7.05 -2.02 3.91
C ASN A 309 -7.78 -1.79 2.57
N ASN A 310 -7.08 -2.03 1.46
CA ASN A 310 -7.62 -1.79 0.12
C ASN A 310 -8.75 -2.78 -0.21
N GLN A 311 -8.56 -4.06 0.14
CA GLN A 311 -9.54 -5.10 -0.12
C GLN A 311 -10.79 -4.96 0.76
N SER A 312 -10.65 -4.56 2.03
CA SER A 312 -11.80 -4.33 2.90
C SER A 312 -12.65 -3.16 2.42
N ALA A 313 -12.01 -2.03 2.08
CA ALA A 313 -12.71 -0.89 1.49
C ALA A 313 -13.49 -1.32 0.23
N SER A 314 -12.83 -2.04 -0.68
CA SER A 314 -13.43 -2.49 -1.94
C SER A 314 -14.56 -3.48 -1.71
N PHE A 315 -14.39 -4.47 -0.84
CA PHE A 315 -15.38 -5.49 -0.49
C PHE A 315 -16.66 -4.86 0.05
N PHE A 316 -16.55 -4.01 1.08
CA PHE A 316 -17.73 -3.43 1.72
C PHE A 316 -18.42 -2.39 0.84
N TYR A 317 -17.68 -1.66 -0.01
CA TYR A 317 -18.30 -0.74 -0.97
C TYR A 317 -19.04 -1.47 -2.09
N ALA A 318 -18.46 -2.55 -2.61
CA ALA A 318 -19.02 -3.26 -3.77
C ALA A 318 -20.13 -4.24 -3.40
N LEU A 319 -20.08 -4.86 -2.21
CA LEU A 319 -20.95 -5.99 -1.86
C LEU A 319 -21.86 -5.72 -0.66
N TYR A 320 -21.75 -4.55 -0.02
CA TYR A 320 -22.58 -4.22 1.15
C TYR A 320 -23.24 -2.85 1.05
N CYS A 321 -22.45 -1.77 1.01
CA CYS A 321 -22.97 -0.41 1.03
C CYS A 321 -22.10 0.54 0.20
N MET A 322 -22.61 0.99 -0.95
CA MET A 322 -21.92 1.95 -1.80
C MET A 322 -22.15 3.37 -1.25
N PRO A 323 -21.10 4.14 -0.92
CA PRO A 323 -21.27 5.52 -0.46
C PRO A 323 -21.95 6.40 -1.50
N ALA A 324 -22.91 7.23 -1.07
CA ALA A 324 -23.62 8.15 -1.96
C ALA A 324 -22.76 9.36 -2.38
N HIS A 325 -21.75 9.70 -1.57
CA HIS A 325 -20.84 10.82 -1.82
C HIS A 325 -19.40 10.45 -1.43
N PRO A 326 -18.38 10.74 -2.27
CA PRO A 326 -16.99 10.35 -1.99
C PRO A 326 -16.39 11.10 -0.78
N ILE A 327 -16.75 12.37 -0.60
CA ILE A 327 -16.32 13.19 0.55
C ILE A 327 -17.16 12.97 1.81
N LEU A 328 -18.50 13.11 1.75
CA LEU A 328 -19.39 13.08 2.91
C LEU A 328 -19.86 11.66 3.25
N SER A 329 -18.92 10.75 3.52
CA SER A 329 -19.20 9.36 3.85
C SER A 329 -18.23 8.79 4.89
N PHE A 330 -18.56 7.61 5.42
CA PHE A 330 -17.62 6.76 6.15
C PHE A 330 -16.70 5.98 5.18
N GLY A 331 -15.67 5.31 5.72
CA GLY A 331 -14.63 4.64 4.94
C GLY A 331 -13.43 5.55 4.74
N ILE A 332 -13.15 5.95 3.50
CA ILE A 332 -12.12 6.96 3.19
C ILE A 332 -12.68 8.40 3.13
N GLY A 333 -14.00 8.57 3.25
CA GLY A 333 -14.66 9.87 3.37
C GLY A 333 -14.39 10.58 4.71
N LEU A 334 -14.86 11.83 4.84
CA LEU A 334 -14.65 12.72 5.98
C LEU A 334 -14.97 12.06 7.34
N TYR A 335 -16.10 11.37 7.44
CA TYR A 335 -16.51 10.71 8.68
C TYR A 335 -15.66 9.48 8.99
N GLY A 336 -15.21 8.77 7.95
CA GLY A 336 -14.29 7.65 8.10
C GLY A 336 -12.90 8.08 8.55
N VAL A 337 -12.37 9.16 7.97
CA VAL A 337 -11.11 9.78 8.39
C VAL A 337 -11.18 10.23 9.85
N ALA A 338 -12.31 10.76 10.31
CA ALA A 338 -12.51 11.08 11.72
C ALA A 338 -12.41 9.83 12.63
N ILE A 339 -13.01 8.70 12.24
CA ILE A 339 -12.87 7.42 12.96
C ILE A 339 -11.41 6.97 12.99
N PHE A 340 -10.72 6.98 11.85
CA PHE A 340 -9.31 6.61 11.79
C PHE A 340 -8.43 7.56 12.61
N ALA A 341 -8.75 8.86 12.69
CA ALA A 341 -8.05 9.81 13.53
C ALA A 341 -8.21 9.47 15.02
N ILE A 342 -9.42 9.11 15.46
CA ILE A 342 -9.67 8.64 16.84
C ILE A 342 -8.82 7.40 17.13
N VAL A 343 -8.84 6.40 16.24
CA VAL A 343 -8.02 5.18 16.37
C VAL A 343 -6.53 5.53 16.43
N ALA A 344 -6.03 6.40 15.54
CA ALA A 344 -4.65 6.83 15.53
C ALA A 344 -4.24 7.52 16.85
N VAL A 345 -5.07 8.42 17.39
CA VAL A 345 -4.82 9.08 18.68
C VAL A 345 -4.74 8.06 19.83
N LEU A 346 -5.62 7.05 19.84
CA LEU A 346 -5.56 5.98 20.84
C LEU A 346 -4.28 5.16 20.70
N LEU A 347 -3.87 4.84 19.48
CA LEU A 347 -2.65 4.07 19.20
C LEU A 347 -1.36 4.83 19.53
N LEU A 348 -1.36 6.16 19.43
CA LEU A 348 -0.25 7.01 19.87
C LEU A 348 0.03 6.91 21.37
N ARG A 349 -0.91 6.40 22.18
CA ARG A 349 -0.70 6.12 23.62
C ARG A 349 0.10 4.85 23.89
N SER A 350 0.35 4.03 22.86
CA SER A 350 1.14 2.79 22.97
C SER A 350 2.56 3.07 23.48
N ARG A 351 3.05 2.23 24.41
CA ARG A 351 4.44 2.30 24.90
C ARG A 351 5.48 2.07 23.81
N ALA A 352 5.12 1.47 22.67
CA ALA A 352 6.05 1.23 21.56
C ALA A 352 6.62 2.52 20.92
N TRP A 353 5.94 3.66 21.13
CA TRP A 353 6.38 4.97 20.66
C TRP A 353 7.42 5.65 21.56
N LYS A 354 7.57 5.17 22.81
CA LYS A 354 8.68 5.52 23.70
C LYS A 354 9.90 4.71 23.27
#